data_AF-A0A1Y5DK14-F1
#
_entry.id   AF-A0A1Y5DK14-F1
#
_cell.length_a   1.000
_cell.length_b   1.000
_cell.length_c   1.000
_cell.angle_alpha   90.00
_cell.angle_beta   90.00
_cell.angle_gamma   90.00
#
_symmetry.space_group_name_H-M   'P 1'
#
loop_
_entity.id
_entity.type
_entity.pdbx_description
1 polymer ?
#
loop_
_entity_poly.entity_id
_entity_poly.type
_entity_poly.pdbx_seq_one_letter_code
_entity_poly.pdbx_strand_id
1 'polypeptide(L)'
;MIKSWFLAVCKYVPPIFLVLIPAMIIYGLSTQWIISKDVLSKYESSFILFVGFKKESGFVGGRTFERESRNYLIIGDNLQSKTVTIYAEFGELHKVKEEEGGLLTFIISYLLLIVVTWFFWLRPHNKSLQPTTNASAE
;
A
#
# COMPACT_ATOMS: atom_id res chain seq x y z
N MET A 1 -26.37 11.14 -3.96
CA MET A 1 -25.68 9.84 -3.82
C MET A 1 -24.16 9.96 -3.78
N ILE A 2 -23.49 10.59 -4.75
CA ILE A 2 -22.02 10.66 -4.86
C ILE A 2 -21.32 11.18 -3.59
N LYS A 3 -21.84 12.26 -2.98
CA LYS A 3 -21.27 12.83 -1.74
C LYS A 3 -21.26 11.86 -0.56
N SER A 4 -22.32 11.05 -0.41
CA SER A 4 -22.44 10.07 0.68
C SER A 4 -21.46 8.92 0.51
N TRP A 5 -21.36 8.41 -0.72
CA TRP A 5 -20.41 7.36 -1.07
C TRP A 5 -18.96 7.83 -0.88
N PHE A 6 -18.62 9.03 -1.35
CA PHE A 6 -17.28 9.60 -1.17
C PHE A 6 -16.88 9.74 0.30
N LEU A 7 -17.78 10.24 1.16
CA LEU A 7 -17.54 10.33 2.61
C LEU A 7 -17.34 8.95 3.24
N ALA A 8 -18.11 7.94 2.83
CA ALA A 8 -17.92 6.57 3.30
C ALA A 8 -16.54 6.04 2.91
N VAL A 9 -16.11 6.26 1.66
CA VAL A 9 -14.78 5.86 1.19
C VAL A 9 -13.69 6.53 2.04
N CYS A 10 -13.72 7.85 2.21
CA CYS A 10 -12.72 8.58 3.00
C CYS A 10 -12.70 8.17 4.49
N LYS A 11 -13.82 7.70 5.03
CA LYS A 11 -13.91 7.27 6.43
C LYS A 11 -13.39 5.85 6.66
N TYR A 12 -13.64 4.93 5.73
CA TYR A 12 -13.39 3.50 5.96
C TYR A 12 -12.17 2.97 5.22
N VAL A 13 -11.84 3.50 4.05
CA VAL A 13 -10.76 2.97 3.21
C VAL A 13 -9.36 3.35 3.75
N PRO A 14 -9.08 4.62 4.10
CA PRO A 14 -7.77 5.04 4.61
C PRO A 14 -7.25 4.27 5.84
N PRO A 15 -8.03 4.04 6.92
CA PRO A 15 -7.53 3.30 8.08
C PRO A 15 -7.15 1.85 7.74
N ILE A 16 -7.86 1.22 6.80
CA ILE A 16 -7.51 -0.14 6.34
C ILE A 16 -6.14 -0.10 5.66
N PHE A 17 -5.90 0.83 4.74
CA PHE A 17 -4.60 0.96 4.07
C PHE A 17 -3.48 1.35 5.02
N LEU A 18 -3.76 2.17 6.03
CA LEU A 18 -2.79 2.57 7.04
C LEU A 18 -2.23 1.36 7.81
N VAL A 19 -3.05 0.34 8.07
CA VAL A 19 -2.61 -0.91 8.71
C VAL A 19 -2.03 -1.90 7.70
N LEU A 20 -2.60 -1.95 6.49
CA LEU A 20 -2.20 -2.92 5.47
C LEU A 20 -0.77 -2.67 4.94
N ILE A 21 -0.37 -1.40 4.77
CA ILE A 21 0.98 -1.05 4.29
C ILE A 21 2.09 -1.59 5.21
N PRO A 22 2.12 -1.30 6.53
CA PRO A 22 3.14 -1.86 7.42
C PRO A 22 3.04 -3.39 7.52
N ALA A 23 1.83 -3.97 7.50
CA ALA A 23 1.66 -5.42 7.47
C ALA A 23 2.29 -6.05 6.21
N MET A 24 2.16 -5.41 5.05
CA MET A 24 2.81 -5.85 3.82
C MET A 24 4.33 -5.74 3.91
N ILE A 25 4.87 -4.66 4.47
CA ILE A 25 6.33 -4.52 4.66
C ILE A 25 6.85 -5.67 5.54
N ILE A 26 6.20 -5.97 6.66
CA ILE A 26 6.55 -7.09 7.54
C ILE A 26 6.45 -8.43 6.81
N TYR A 27 5.40 -8.62 5.99
CA TYR A 27 5.23 -9.81 5.17
C TYR A 27 6.37 -9.98 4.16
N GLY A 28 6.79 -8.91 3.48
CA GLY A 28 7.90 -8.96 2.53
C GLY A 28 9.25 -9.23 3.18
N LEU A 29 9.47 -8.74 4.40
CA LEU A 29 10.67 -9.04 5.19
C LEU A 29 10.72 -10.50 5.64
N SER A 30 9.56 -11.09 5.97
CA SER A 30 9.47 -12.49 6.45
C SER A 30 9.40 -13.52 5.31
N THR A 31 8.82 -13.16 4.16
CA THR A 31 8.60 -14.08 3.05
C THR A 31 9.56 -13.81 1.90
N GLN A 32 10.77 -14.36 2.01
CA GLN A 32 11.78 -14.21 0.97
C GLN A 32 11.42 -15.02 -0.28
N TRP A 33 11.14 -14.35 -1.38
CA TRP A 33 10.90 -14.99 -2.68
C TRP A 33 12.23 -15.32 -3.34
N ILE A 34 12.47 -16.59 -3.65
CA ILE A 34 13.74 -17.06 -4.22
C ILE A 34 14.10 -16.27 -5.49
N ILE A 35 13.14 -16.09 -6.39
CA ILE A 35 13.32 -15.36 -7.66
C ILE A 35 13.73 -13.90 -7.41
N SER A 36 13.25 -13.28 -6.33
CA SER A 36 13.65 -11.91 -6.00
C SER A 36 15.07 -11.81 -5.46
N LYS A 37 15.63 -12.86 -4.84
CA LYS A 37 16.98 -12.79 -4.26
C LYS A 37 18.03 -12.50 -5.33
N ASP A 38 17.93 -13.19 -6.46
CA ASP A 38 18.90 -13.03 -7.55
C ASP A 38 18.85 -11.65 -8.21
N VAL A 39 17.67 -11.04 -8.26
CA VAL A 39 17.50 -9.69 -8.81
C VAL A 39 17.90 -8.62 -7.79
N LEU A 40 17.53 -8.80 -6.53
CA LEU A 40 17.75 -7.85 -5.45
C LEU A 40 19.19 -7.85 -4.91
N SER A 41 19.98 -8.90 -5.18
CA SER A 41 21.40 -8.97 -4.83
C SER A 41 22.24 -7.83 -5.43
N LYS A 42 21.80 -7.28 -6.57
CA LYS A 42 22.40 -6.08 -7.19
C LYS A 42 22.29 -4.82 -6.32
N TYR A 43 21.42 -4.86 -5.32
CA TYR A 43 21.07 -3.74 -4.43
C TYR A 43 21.42 -4.04 -2.97
N GLU A 44 22.40 -4.92 -2.70
CA GLU A 44 22.77 -5.37 -1.35
C GLU A 44 23.09 -4.23 -0.36
N SER A 45 23.61 -3.10 -0.83
CA SER A 45 23.89 -1.93 0.01
C SER A 45 22.68 -1.00 0.22
N SER A 46 21.56 -1.25 -0.47
CA SER A 46 20.38 -0.40 -0.44
C SER A 46 19.31 -0.94 0.50
N PHE A 47 18.46 -0.05 1.02
CA PHE A 47 17.30 -0.45 1.80
C PHE A 47 16.16 -0.87 0.89
N ILE A 48 15.64 -2.08 1.07
CA ILE A 48 14.65 -2.69 0.17
C ILE A 48 13.32 -2.85 0.91
N LEU A 49 12.28 -2.19 0.39
CA LEU A 49 10.93 -2.28 0.92
C LEU A 49 10.02 -3.03 -0.04
N PHE A 50 9.33 -4.06 0.45
CA PHE A 50 8.27 -4.70 -0.31
C PHE A 50 6.99 -3.84 -0.26
N VAL A 51 6.48 -3.47 -1.43
CA VAL A 51 5.36 -2.52 -1.57
C VAL A 51 4.11 -3.16 -2.17
N GLY A 52 4.25 -4.31 -2.85
CA GLY A 52 3.15 -4.88 -3.61
C GLY A 52 3.41 -6.29 -4.10
N PHE A 53 2.35 -7.08 -4.18
CA PHE A 53 2.34 -8.26 -5.05
C PHE A 53 1.03 -8.32 -5.84
N LYS A 54 1.09 -8.97 -6.98
CA LYS A 54 -0.06 -9.34 -7.79
C LYS A 54 0.16 -10.75 -8.27
N LYS A 55 -0.84 -11.61 -8.08
CA LYS A 55 -0.84 -12.97 -8.60
C LYS A 55 -2.00 -13.11 -9.56
N GLU A 56 -1.70 -13.48 -10.79
CA GLU A 56 -2.66 -13.78 -11.84
C GLU A 56 -2.52 -15.25 -12.18
N SER A 57 -3.61 -16.00 -12.02
CA SER A 57 -3.70 -17.39 -12.44
C SER A 57 -4.87 -17.56 -13.38
N GLY A 58 -4.67 -18.29 -14.47
CA GLY A 58 -5.71 -18.54 -15.47
C GLY A 58 -5.53 -19.88 -16.16
N PHE A 59 -6.46 -20.21 -17.05
CA PHE A 59 -6.42 -21.43 -17.85
C PHE A 59 -6.65 -21.05 -19.31
N VAL A 60 -5.65 -21.24 -20.17
CA VAL A 60 -5.71 -20.87 -21.59
C VAL A 60 -5.22 -22.05 -22.42
N GLY A 61 -6.03 -22.49 -23.39
CA GLY A 61 -5.64 -23.53 -24.35
C GLY A 61 -5.27 -24.88 -23.71
N GLY A 62 -5.89 -25.24 -22.57
CA GLY A 62 -5.60 -26.50 -21.88
C GLY A 62 -4.41 -26.48 -20.92
N ARG A 63 -3.76 -25.32 -20.73
CA ARG A 63 -2.65 -25.15 -19.78
C ARG A 63 -2.99 -24.11 -18.72
N THR A 64 -2.63 -24.40 -17.48
CA THR A 64 -2.69 -23.44 -16.37
C THR A 64 -1.57 -22.42 -16.54
N PHE A 65 -1.88 -21.14 -16.54
CA PHE A 65 -0.90 -20.06 -16.54
C PHE A 65 -0.86 -19.41 -15.16
N GLU A 66 0.33 -19.19 -14.63
CA GLU A 66 0.56 -18.50 -13.37
C GLU A 66 1.60 -17.40 -13.57
N ARG A 67 1.19 -16.16 -13.36
CA ARG A 67 2.03 -14.97 -13.37
C ARG A 67 2.01 -14.33 -11.99
N GLU A 68 3.17 -14.22 -11.38
CA GLU A 68 3.36 -13.52 -10.12
C GLU A 68 4.20 -12.29 -10.37
N SER A 69 3.78 -11.14 -9.87
CA SER A 69 4.59 -9.93 -9.88
C SER A 69 4.75 -9.38 -8.47
N ARG A 70 5.97 -8.96 -8.11
CA ARG A 70 6.27 -8.32 -6.84
C ARG A 70 6.95 -6.98 -7.07
N ASN A 71 6.51 -5.97 -6.33
CA ASN A 71 7.00 -4.60 -6.38
C ASN A 71 7.85 -4.33 -5.14
N TYR A 72 9.05 -3.81 -5.37
CA TYR A 72 10.00 -3.41 -4.35
C TYR A 72 10.37 -1.93 -4.55
N LEU A 73 10.45 -1.18 -3.47
CA LEU A 73 11.01 0.16 -3.43
C LEU A 73 12.43 0.04 -2.87
N ILE A 74 13.41 0.32 -3.72
CA ILE A 74 14.83 0.37 -3.38
C ILE A 74 15.17 1.80 -3.00
N ILE A 75 15.74 2.00 -1.83
CA ILE A 75 16.24 3.29 -1.34
C ILE A 75 17.76 3.16 -1.22
N GLY A 76 18.46 3.76 -2.16
CA GLY A 76 19.91 3.82 -2.18
C GLY A 76 20.47 5.00 -1.38
N ASP A 77 21.79 5.13 -1.44
CA ASP A 77 22.50 6.23 -0.82
C ASP A 77 22.04 7.59 -1.40
N ASN A 78 22.01 8.63 -0.57
CA ASN A 78 21.50 9.97 -0.90
C ASN A 78 19.99 10.05 -1.23
N LEU A 79 19.16 9.16 -0.65
CA LEU A 79 17.69 9.15 -0.85
C LEU A 79 17.27 8.93 -2.32
N GLN A 80 18.18 8.46 -3.18
CA GLN A 80 17.81 8.03 -4.52
C GLN A 80 16.94 6.78 -4.40
N SER A 81 15.76 6.83 -5.00
CA SER A 81 14.82 5.72 -4.92
C SER A 81 14.53 5.15 -6.29
N LYS A 82 14.36 3.84 -6.36
CA LYS A 82 13.88 3.14 -7.57
C LYS A 82 12.77 2.17 -7.19
N THR A 83 11.76 2.08 -8.02
CA THR A 83 10.74 1.05 -7.93
C THR A 83 11.11 -0.09 -8.88
N VAL A 84 11.32 -1.28 -8.33
CA VAL A 84 11.66 -2.49 -9.07
C VAL A 84 10.48 -3.44 -9.03
N THR A 85 9.90 -3.72 -10.19
CA THR A 85 8.86 -4.75 -10.37
C THR A 85 9.46 -5.99 -11.00
N ILE A 86 9.37 -7.11 -10.28
CA ILE A 86 9.83 -8.42 -10.73
C ILE A 86 8.60 -9.20 -11.17
N TYR A 87 8.59 -9.66 -12.43
CA TYR A 87 7.56 -10.54 -12.99
C TYR A 87 8.13 -11.94 -13.15
N ALA A 88 7.42 -12.92 -12.62
CA ALA A 88 7.67 -14.32 -12.81
C ALA A 88 6.49 -14.98 -13.53
N GLU A 89 6.78 -15.90 -14.44
CA GLU A 89 5.80 -16.75 -15.11
C GLU A 89 6.23 -18.20 -14.94
N PHE A 90 5.31 -19.08 -14.54
CA PHE A 90 5.62 -20.50 -14.29
C PHE A 90 6.77 -20.73 -13.29
N GLY A 91 6.96 -19.79 -12.35
CA GLY A 91 8.04 -19.87 -11.36
C GLY A 91 9.42 -19.46 -11.88
N GLU A 92 9.52 -18.96 -13.12
CA GLU A 92 10.76 -18.46 -13.70
C GLU A 92 10.71 -16.93 -13.88
N LEU A 93 11.88 -16.28 -13.79
CA LEU A 93 12.00 -14.85 -14.00
C LEU A 93 11.68 -14.50 -15.46
N HIS A 94 10.59 -13.76 -15.67
CA HIS A 94 10.16 -13.36 -17.01
C HIS A 94 10.65 -11.95 -17.38
N LYS A 95 10.46 -10.99 -16.46
CA LYS A 95 10.78 -9.58 -16.72
C LYS A 95 11.09 -8.84 -15.43
N VAL A 96 12.02 -7.89 -15.50
CA VAL A 96 12.25 -6.89 -14.45
C VAL A 96 11.97 -5.52 -15.05
N LYS A 97 11.18 -4.71 -14.35
CA LYS A 97 10.92 -3.31 -14.71
C LYS A 97 11.48 -2.43 -13.60
N GLU A 98 12.30 -1.45 -13.98
CA GLU A 98 12.87 -0.48 -13.05
C GLU A 98 12.36 0.90 -13.42
N GLU A 99 11.85 1.62 -12.44
CA GLU A 99 11.39 3.01 -12.59
C GLU A 99 12.10 3.87 -11.54
N GLU A 100 12.65 5.01 -11.96
CA GLU A 100 13.27 5.95 -11.03
C GLU A 100 12.21 6.74 -10.26
N GLY A 101 12.46 6.95 -8.97
CA GLY A 101 11.54 7.62 -8.07
C GLY A 101 10.58 6.66 -7.34
N GLY A 102 9.52 7.23 -6.79
CA GLY A 102 8.48 6.52 -6.03
C GLY A 102 8.53 6.74 -4.53
N LEU A 103 9.70 7.03 -3.93
CA LEU A 103 9.81 7.26 -2.49
C LEU A 103 9.03 8.48 -2.02
N LEU A 104 9.19 9.63 -2.69
CA LEU A 104 8.49 10.85 -2.31
C LEU A 104 6.98 10.71 -2.47
N THR A 105 6.51 10.11 -3.56
CA THR A 105 5.09 9.80 -3.79
C THR A 105 4.54 8.84 -2.73
N PHE A 106 5.32 7.82 -2.34
CA PHE A 106 4.97 6.88 -1.28
C PHE A 106 4.82 7.59 0.07
N ILE A 107 5.79 8.42 0.46
CA ILE A 107 5.77 9.20 1.71
C ILE A 107 4.56 10.14 1.73
N ILE A 108 4.35 10.92 0.67
CA ILE A 108 3.23 11.87 0.59
C ILE A 108 1.89 11.12 0.70
N SER A 109 1.75 10.02 -0.02
CA SER A 109 0.53 9.20 0.00
C SER A 109 0.27 8.62 1.39
N TYR A 110 1.32 8.15 2.07
CA TYR A 110 1.22 7.61 3.42
C TYR A 110 0.86 8.70 4.45
N LEU A 111 1.48 9.88 4.38
CA LEU A 111 1.14 11.02 5.21
C LEU A 111 -0.32 11.46 4.99
N LEU A 112 -0.78 11.46 3.75
CA LEU A 112 -2.18 11.76 3.43
C LEU A 112 -3.13 10.74 4.08
N LEU A 113 -2.80 9.45 4.05
CA LEU A 113 -3.60 8.41 4.74
C LEU A 113 -3.69 8.66 6.24
N ILE A 114 -2.57 9.05 6.88
CA ILE A 114 -2.55 9.41 8.31
C ILE A 114 -3.47 10.60 8.57
N VAL A 115 -3.33 11.69 7.81
CA VAL A 115 -4.12 12.92 7.99
C VAL A 115 -5.61 12.66 7.79
N VAL A 116 -5.99 11.92 6.74
CA VAL A 116 -7.39 11.58 6.47
C VAL A 116 -7.96 10.67 7.57
N THR A 117 -7.21 9.64 7.97
CA THR A 117 -7.63 8.74 9.06
C THR A 117 -7.81 9.52 10.36
N TRP A 118 -6.85 10.37 10.72
CA TRP A 118 -6.94 11.24 11.89
C TRP A 118 -8.17 12.15 11.84
N PHE A 119 -8.42 12.80 10.69
CA PHE A 119 -9.55 13.71 10.53
C PHE A 119 -10.92 13.04 10.73
N PHE A 120 -11.11 11.82 10.22
CA PHE A 120 -12.40 11.13 10.26
C PHE A 120 -12.63 10.26 11.50
N TRP A 121 -11.57 9.76 12.15
CA TRP A 121 -11.67 8.85 13.30
C TRP A 121 -11.24 9.46 14.62
N LEU A 122 -10.18 10.29 14.62
CA LEU A 122 -9.52 10.75 15.84
C LEU A 122 -9.80 12.21 16.16
N ARG A 123 -10.28 12.99 15.19
CA ARG A 123 -10.74 14.34 15.45
C ARG A 123 -11.95 14.25 16.37
N PRO A 124 -11.93 14.88 17.56
CA PRO A 124 -13.12 14.97 18.38
C PRO A 124 -14.20 15.67 17.55
N HIS A 125 -15.25 14.94 17.20
CA HIS A 125 -16.49 15.57 16.80
C HIS A 125 -16.95 16.33 18.04
N ASN A 126 -16.67 17.63 18.10
CA ASN A 126 -17.33 18.56 19.01
C ASN A 126 -18.83 18.57 18.66
N LYS A 127 -19.51 17.50 19.06
CA LYS A 127 -20.92 17.49 19.45
C LYS A 127 -20.96 17.74 20.95
N SER A 128 -20.21 18.74 21.41
CA SER A 128 -20.38 19.28 22.74
C SER A 128 -21.60 20.19 22.71
N LEU A 129 -22.61 19.81 23.50
CA LEU A 129 -23.57 20.70 24.15
C LEU A 129 -24.65 21.33 23.26
N GLN A 130 -25.71 20.56 23.00
CA GLN A 130 -27.04 21.10 23.25
C GLN A 130 -27.66 20.30 24.40
N PRO A 131 -27.64 20.81 25.65
CA PRO A 131 -28.70 20.43 26.56
C PRO A 131 -30.01 20.83 25.88
N THR A 132 -30.87 19.86 25.61
CA THR A 132 -32.28 20.12 25.35
C THR A 132 -32.85 20.73 26.61
N THR A 133 -32.76 22.06 26.72
CA THR A 133 -33.52 22.81 27.71
C THR A 133 -34.97 22.66 27.32
N ASN A 134 -35.65 21.67 27.90
CA ASN A 134 -37.10 21.64 27.97
C ASN A 134 -37.52 22.82 28.86
N ALA A 135 -37.57 24.02 28.29
CA ALA A 135 -38.33 25.13 28.84
C ALA A 135 -39.77 25.00 28.33
N SER A 136 -40.44 23.97 28.81
CA SER A 136 -41.89 23.93 29.00
C SER A 136 -42.11 24.15 30.50
N ALA A 137 -43.01 24.95 31.02
CA ALA A 137 -44.02 25.86 30.52
C ALA A 137 -44.50 26.58 31.79
N GLU A 138 -44.60 27.90 31.78
CA GLU A 138 -45.56 28.64 32.61
C GLU A 138 -46.45 29.45 31.67
#